data_AF-A0A0L0EZ01-F1
#
_entry.id   AF-A0A0L0EZ01-F1
#
_cell.length_a   1.000
_cell.length_b   1.000
_cell.length_c   1.000
_cell.angle_alpha   90.00
_cell.angle_beta   90.00
_cell.angle_gamma   90.00
#
_symmetry.space_group_name_H-M   'P 1'
#
loop_
_entity.id
_entity.type
_entity.pdbx_description
1 polymer ?
#
loop_
_entity_poly.entity_id
_entity_poly.type
_entity_poly.pdbx_seq_one_letter_code
_entity_poly.pdbx_strand_id
1 'polypeptide(L)' 'FEAKAVCTITCRFCESELSDRGMRAILLGDTNVELYSTDLPPTDTLGLVGEDYTTKNCACQIKDSACLT' A
#
# COMPACT_ATOMS: atom_id res chain seq x y z
N PHE A 1 -12.34 7.03 22.49
CA PHE A 1 -11.32 6.77 21.45
C PHE A 1 -11.79 5.56 20.68
N GLU A 2 -12.40 5.77 19.51
CA GLU A 2 -12.70 4.64 18.61
C GLU A 2 -11.38 4.22 17.96
N ALA A 3 -10.96 2.98 18.20
CA ALA A 3 -9.81 2.42 17.52
C ALA A 3 -10.13 2.37 16.01
N LYS A 4 -9.27 2.96 15.18
CA LYS A 4 -9.38 2.78 13.73
C LYS A 4 -9.31 1.28 13.42
N ALA A 5 -10.22 0.80 12.59
CA ALA A 5 -10.21 -0.58 12.15
C ALA A 5 -8.92 -0.87 11.38
N VAL A 6 -8.23 -1.94 11.77
CA VAL A 6 -7.13 -2.54 11.04
C VAL A 6 -7.72 -3.63 10.15
N CYS A 7 -7.33 -3.66 8.88
CA CYS A 7 -7.84 -4.60 7.88
C CYS A 7 -6.72 -5.41 7.22
N THR A 8 -7.05 -6.65 6.88
CA THR A 8 -6.24 -7.47 5.98
C THR A 8 -6.41 -7.01 4.53
N ILE A 9 -5.31 -6.87 3.81
CA ILE A 9 -5.23 -6.51 2.40
C ILE A 9 -4.78 -7.74 1.63
N THR A 10 -5.56 -8.17 0.65
CA THR A 10 -5.25 -9.30 -0.22
C THR A 10 -5.18 -8.87 -1.68
N CYS A 11 -4.34 -9.55 -2.46
CA CYS A 11 -4.29 -9.36 -3.89
C CYS A 11 -5.51 -10.01 -4.53
N ARG A 12 -6.32 -9.24 -5.28
CA ARG A 12 -7.49 -9.80 -5.98
C ARG A 12 -7.13 -10.84 -7.05
N PHE A 13 -5.91 -10.78 -7.60
CA PHE A 13 -5.49 -11.64 -8.70
C PHE A 13 -4.97 -13.00 -8.23
N CYS A 14 -4.00 -13.02 -7.32
CA CYS A 14 -3.37 -14.26 -6.83
C CYS A 14 -3.81 -14.67 -5.42
N GLU A 15 -4.72 -13.90 -4.80
CA GLU A 15 -5.27 -14.13 -3.45
C GLU A 15 -4.25 -14.06 -2.31
N SER A 16 -2.97 -13.77 -2.59
CA SER A 16 -1.92 -13.59 -1.59
C SER A 16 -2.24 -12.47 -0.61
N GLU A 17 -1.93 -12.70 0.67
CA GLU A 17 -2.00 -11.67 1.71
C GLU A 17 -0.85 -10.68 1.56
N LEU A 18 -1.19 -9.41 1.33
CA LEU A 18 -0.23 -8.32 1.17
C LEU A 18 0.14 -7.70 2.52
N SER A 19 -0.84 -7.58 3.41
CA SER A 19 -0.66 -7.09 4.77
C SER A 19 -1.85 -7.47 5.64
N ASP A 20 -1.59 -7.86 6.89
CA ASP A 20 -2.58 -8.06 7.95
C ASP A 20 -2.82 -6.78 8.78
N ARG A 21 -2.09 -5.70 8.48
CA ARG A 21 -2.06 -4.45 9.28
C ARG A 21 -2.37 -3.19 8.48
N GLY A 22 -3.29 -3.30 7.53
CA GLY A 22 -3.77 -2.18 6.74
C GLY A 22 -4.59 -1.20 7.57
N MET A 23 -4.20 0.07 7.61
CA MET A 23 -4.98 1.14 8.22
C MET A 23 -5.52 2.08 7.14
N ARG A 24 -6.85 2.21 7.06
CA ARG A 24 -7.47 3.11 6.07
C ARG A 24 -7.07 4.57 6.31
N ALA A 25 -6.62 5.20 5.23
CA ALA A 25 -6.30 6.61 5.13
C ALA A 25 -7.24 7.27 4.12
N ILE A 26 -7.54 8.55 4.34
CA ILE A 26 -8.36 9.36 3.43
C ILE A 26 -7.45 10.43 2.85
N LEU A 27 -7.36 10.46 1.53
CA LEU A 27 -6.67 11.54 0.84
C LEU A 27 -7.58 12.77 0.80
N LEU A 28 -7.23 13.81 1.55
CA LEU A 28 -8.08 15.02 1.65
C LEU A 28 -8.23 15.76 0.31
N GLY A 29 -7.27 15.62 -0.61
CA GLY A 29 -7.33 16.22 -1.94
C GLY A 29 -8.17 15.45 -2.95
N ASP A 30 -8.45 14.16 -2.70
CA ASP A 30 -9.34 13.33 -3.50
C ASP A 30 -9.86 12.15 -2.67
N THR A 31 -11.10 12.27 -2.22
CA THR A 31 -11.72 11.25 -1.36
C THR A 31 -12.20 10.01 -2.12
N ASN A 32 -12.10 9.99 -3.45
CA ASN A 32 -12.42 8.79 -4.25
C ASN A 32 -11.28 7.79 -4.27
N VAL A 33 -10.07 8.22 -3.87
CA VAL A 33 -8.90 7.35 -3.75
C VAL A 33 -8.90 6.70 -2.37
N GLU A 34 -8.98 5.38 -2.36
CA GLU A 34 -8.77 4.60 -1.14
C GLU A 34 -7.28 4.36 -0.92
N LEU A 35 -6.78 4.81 0.23
CA LEU A 35 -5.40 4.58 0.65
C LEU A 35 -5.37 3.73 1.91
N TYR A 36 -4.37 2.88 2.01
CA TYR A 36 -4.11 2.09 3.20
C TYR A 36 -2.64 2.24 3.58
N SER A 37 -2.37 2.51 4.85
CA SER A 37 -1.03 2.50 5.42
C SER A 37 -0.73 1.11 5.94
N THR A 38 0.43 0.58 5.61
CA THR A 38 1.00 -0.64 6.17
C THR A 38 2.27 -0.28 6.95
N ASP A 39 2.62 -1.07 7.95
CA ASP A 39 3.80 -0.85 8.81
C ASP A 39 4.93 -1.87 8.57
N LEU A 40 4.68 -2.89 7.72
CA LEU A 40 5.67 -3.89 7.33
C LEU A 40 6.00 -3.81 5.84
N PRO A 41 7.24 -4.18 5.47
CA PRO A 41 7.61 -4.35 4.09
C PRO A 41 6.78 -5.47 3.43
N PRO A 42 6.69 -5.44 2.08
CA PRO A 42 6.17 -6.51 1.25
C PRO A 42 6.56 -7.90 1.79
N THR A 43 5.60 -8.81 1.99
CA THR A 43 5.88 -10.23 2.26
C THR A 43 6.62 -10.85 1.07
N ASP A 44 7.18 -12.06 1.19
CA ASP A 44 7.90 -12.73 0.09
C ASP A 44 7.09 -12.86 -1.22
N THR A 45 5.76 -12.72 -1.14
CA THR A 45 4.86 -12.75 -2.30
C THR A 45 4.84 -11.44 -3.11
N LEU A 46 5.28 -10.33 -2.51
CA LEU A 46 5.21 -8.98 -3.06
C LEU A 46 6.65 -8.44 -3.26
N GLY A 47 6.94 -7.96 -4.46
CA GLY A 47 8.24 -7.45 -4.86
C GLY A 47 8.18 -6.02 -5.34
N LEU A 48 9.32 -5.33 -5.26
CA LEU A 48 9.49 -4.02 -5.85
C LEU A 48 9.66 -4.16 -7.37
N VAL A 49 8.91 -3.38 -8.14
CA VAL A 49 8.89 -3.45 -9.60
C VAL A 49 9.13 -2.09 -10.22
N GLY A 50 9.73 -2.09 -11.41
CA GLY A 50 10.03 -0.86 -12.14
C GLY A 50 11.16 -0.02 -11.54
N GLU A 51 11.28 1.19 -12.10
CA GLU A 51 12.27 2.19 -11.72
C GLU A 51 11.75 3.07 -10.58
N ASP A 52 12.68 3.62 -9.80
CA ASP A 52 12.34 4.57 -8.75
C ASP A 52 11.93 5.90 -9.35
N TYR A 53 10.93 6.55 -8.76
CA TYR A 53 10.44 7.84 -9.21
C TYR A 53 10.16 8.80 -8.05
N THR A 54 9.98 10.08 -8.38
CA THR A 54 9.63 11.13 -7.42
C THR A 54 8.38 11.86 -7.91
N THR A 55 7.68 12.54 -7.00
CA THR A 55 6.56 13.41 -7.40
C THR A 55 7.03 14.86 -7.56
N LYS A 56 6.24 15.68 -8.23
CA LYS A 56 6.53 17.13 -8.36
C LYS A 56 6.51 17.86 -7.01
N ASN A 57 5.80 17.33 -6.02
CA ASN A 57 5.52 18.02 -4.76
C ASN A 57 6.52 17.65 -3.65
N CYS A 58 7.25 16.55 -3.77
CA CYS A 58 8.23 16.13 -2.79
C CYS A 58 9.38 15.32 -3.41
N ALA A 59 10.56 15.39 -2.78
CA ALA A 59 11.73 14.60 -3.16
C ALA A 59 11.70 13.15 -2.59
N CYS A 60 10.52 12.65 -2.23
CA CYS A 60 10.37 11.28 -1.77
C CYS A 60 10.67 10.31 -2.92
N GLN A 61 11.55 9.35 -2.68
CA GLN A 61 11.81 8.25 -3.59
C GLN A 61 10.71 7.21 -3.44
N ILE A 62 9.95 7.00 -4.50
CA ILE A 62 8.80 6.10 -4.57
C ILE A 62 9.17 4.95 -5.49
N LYS A 63 8.69 3.76 -5.14
CA LYS A 63 8.83 2.56 -5.95
C LYS A 63 7.54 1.77 -5.94
N ASP A 64 7.17 1.23 -7.08
CA ASP A 64 5.97 0.41 -7.20
C ASP A 64 6.22 -0.99 -6.64
N SER A 65 5.16 -1.63 -6.15
CA SER A 65 5.19 -3.00 -5.67
C SER A 65 4.09 -3.82 -6.32
N ALA A 66 4.40 -5.07 -6.65
CA ALA A 66 3.48 -6.01 -7.30
C ALA A 66 3.76 -7.44 -6.82
N CYS A 67 2.76 -8.31 -6.92
CA CYS A 67 2.97 -9.73 -6.64
C CYS A 67 3.94 -10.32 -7.67
N LEU A 68 4.93 -11.11 -7.21
CA LEU A 68 5.92 -11.77 -8.08
C LEU A 68 5.52 -13.20 -8.48
N THR A 69 4.32 -13.60 -8.11
CA THR A 69 3.77 -14.96 -8.25
C THR A 69 3.16 -15.19 -9.61
#